data_AF-A0A6M2D857-F1
#
_entry.id   AF-A0A6M2D857-F1
#
_cell.length_a   1.000
_cell.length_b   1.000
_cell.length_c   1.000
_cell.angle_alpha   90.00
_cell.angle_beta   90.00
_cell.angle_gamma   90.00
#
_symmetry.space_group_name_H-M   'P 1'
#
loop_
_entity.id
_entity.type
_entity.pdbx_description
1 polymer ?
#
loop_
_entity_poly.entity_id
_entity_poly.type
_entity_poly.pdbx_seq_one_letter_code
_entity_poly.pdbx_strand_id
1 'polypeptide(L)'
;AGNQRILGCGVYFDRKQFPGRHLYAPYAYRRHRNERRFYVDDMARFRGAAYLQEGFFAQLKTRWAANLDDLVTYTTKIRIRYNSTGHNPINYDHYPLQYSAAEVEHGYWTDPYFDCGGLHTDWVMVYASPFFGWDSLHDRIEFKGVVAVTMMLSELDINQCPDYDPYTEENIFQDTHKCDRHSSRCVPILGRGFDSGGYKCECLQGFEYPYNDPITYFDGQIVEAEFEKVIEDNPSKYDTLKCRIAGASAVLSSAVLITVAVALLCGLL
;
A
#
# COMPACT_ATOMS: atom_id res chain seq x y z
N ALA A 1 -12.18 15.39 -2.21
CA ALA A 1 -12.68 14.42 -1.22
C ALA A 1 -11.48 13.72 -0.60
N GLY A 2 -11.46 13.49 0.72
CA GLY A 2 -10.33 12.83 1.40
C GLY A 2 -10.28 11.33 1.14
N ASN A 3 -9.10 10.71 1.33
CA ASN A 3 -8.92 9.26 1.18
C ASN A 3 -9.63 8.52 2.33
N GLN A 4 -10.56 7.62 1.98
CA GLN A 4 -11.36 6.86 2.94
C GLN A 4 -10.59 5.77 3.70
N ARG A 5 -9.31 5.53 3.38
CA ARG A 5 -8.44 4.59 4.11
C ARG A 5 -7.69 5.26 5.28
N ILE A 6 -7.57 6.58 5.28
CA ILE A 6 -6.83 7.33 6.32
C ILE A 6 -7.72 7.60 7.52
N LEU A 7 -7.44 6.98 8.66
CA LEU A 7 -8.20 7.16 9.90
C LEU A 7 -7.85 8.47 10.61
N GLY A 8 -6.60 8.90 10.53
CA GLY A 8 -6.18 10.21 11.01
C GLY A 8 -4.81 10.62 10.48
N CYS A 9 -4.49 11.89 10.64
CA CYS A 9 -3.18 12.45 10.30
C CYS A 9 -2.78 13.52 11.32
N GLY A 10 -1.50 13.57 11.66
CA GLY A 10 -0.97 14.55 12.59
C GLY A 10 0.34 15.13 12.14
N VAL A 11 0.61 16.34 12.63
CA VAL A 11 1.90 17.01 12.51
C VAL A 11 2.43 17.17 13.92
N TYR A 12 3.43 16.36 14.27
CA TYR A 12 4.01 16.30 15.60
C TYR A 12 5.30 17.12 15.59
N PHE A 13 5.33 18.25 16.31
CA PHE A 13 6.52 19.09 16.39
C PHE A 13 7.44 18.62 17.53
N ASP A 14 8.74 18.71 17.33
CA ASP A 14 9.69 18.56 18.44
C ASP A 14 9.60 19.76 19.39
N ARG A 15 10.23 19.64 20.56
CA ARG A 15 10.18 20.65 21.62
C ARG A 15 10.58 22.03 21.10
N LYS A 16 9.73 23.03 21.35
CA LYS A 16 9.93 24.44 20.95
C LYS A 16 10.10 24.65 19.43
N GLN A 17 9.71 23.70 18.60
CA GLN A 17 9.76 23.86 17.14
C GLN A 17 8.51 24.54 16.54
N PHE A 18 7.46 24.75 17.35
CA PHE A 18 6.30 25.53 16.94
C PHE A 18 6.28 26.92 17.62
N PRO A 19 6.03 28.02 16.88
CA PRO A 19 6.04 29.36 17.45
C PRO A 19 5.08 29.52 18.63
N GLY A 20 5.58 30.03 19.76
CA GLY A 20 4.77 30.33 20.94
C GLY A 20 4.27 29.11 21.73
N ARG A 21 4.73 27.89 21.43
CA ARG A 21 4.35 26.67 22.18
C ARG A 21 5.57 25.82 22.53
N HIS A 22 5.58 25.26 23.74
CA HIS A 22 6.64 24.32 24.14
C HIS A 22 6.47 22.95 23.46
N LEU A 23 5.22 22.49 23.36
CA LEU A 23 4.81 21.26 22.69
C LEU A 23 3.61 21.60 21.80
N TYR A 24 3.54 21.00 20.63
CA TYR A 24 2.43 21.15 19.71
C TYR A 24 2.37 19.95 18.78
N ALA A 25 1.22 19.29 18.75
CA ALA A 25 1.01 18.11 17.94
C ALA A 25 -0.44 18.03 17.45
N PRO A 26 -0.86 18.92 16.54
CA PRO A 26 -2.19 18.86 15.95
C PRO A 26 -2.42 17.53 15.24
N TYR A 27 -3.54 16.90 15.55
CA TYR A 27 -3.97 15.63 15.00
C TYR A 27 -5.42 15.70 14.59
N ALA A 28 -5.68 15.43 13.31
CA ALA A 28 -6.99 15.36 12.72
C ALA A 28 -7.40 13.90 12.54
N TYR A 29 -8.63 13.55 12.91
CA TYR A 29 -9.10 12.17 12.89
C TYR A 29 -10.61 12.02 12.68
N ARG A 30 -11.02 10.83 12.29
CA ARG A 30 -12.41 10.35 12.31
C ARG A 30 -12.49 9.14 13.23
N ARG A 31 -13.66 8.87 13.83
CA ARG A 31 -13.82 7.70 14.71
C ARG A 31 -14.15 6.44 13.94
N HIS A 32 -14.84 6.60 12.80
CA HIS A 32 -15.20 5.48 11.93
C HIS A 32 -14.95 5.81 10.46
N ARG A 33 -14.79 4.77 9.64
CA ARG A 33 -14.46 4.86 8.20
C ARG A 33 -15.40 5.77 7.40
N ASN A 34 -16.71 5.67 7.60
CA ASN A 34 -17.69 6.36 6.76
C ASN A 34 -18.20 7.70 7.34
N GLU A 35 -17.51 8.24 8.33
CA GLU A 35 -17.90 9.51 8.92
C GLU A 35 -17.52 10.70 8.04
N ARG A 36 -18.45 11.65 7.90
CA ARG A 36 -18.20 12.95 7.28
C ARG A 36 -17.71 14.00 8.28
N ARG A 37 -17.73 13.66 9.57
CA ARG A 37 -17.30 14.53 10.67
C ARG A 37 -15.84 14.23 10.97
N PHE A 38 -15.04 15.29 11.08
CA PHE A 38 -13.63 15.22 11.43
C PHE A 38 -13.41 15.99 12.72
N TYR A 39 -12.56 15.45 13.57
CA TYR A 39 -12.15 16.05 14.83
C TYR A 39 -10.71 16.49 14.71
N VAL A 40 -10.35 17.56 15.41
CA VAL A 40 -8.96 18.03 15.49
C VAL A 40 -8.67 18.29 16.97
N ASP A 41 -7.59 17.71 17.47
CA ASP A 41 -7.10 17.96 18.81
C ASP A 41 -5.57 18.09 18.82
N ASP A 42 -5.04 18.67 19.88
CA ASP A 42 -3.59 18.77 20.11
C ASP A 42 -3.14 17.60 20.99
N MET A 43 -2.38 16.67 20.42
CA MET A 43 -1.86 15.51 21.17
C MET A 43 -0.95 15.93 22.32
N ALA A 44 -0.33 17.12 22.24
CA ALA A 44 0.42 17.68 23.36
C ALA A 44 -0.49 18.06 24.55
N ARG A 45 -1.74 18.42 24.30
CA ARG A 45 -2.74 18.67 25.35
C ARG A 45 -3.27 17.37 25.95
N PHE A 46 -3.49 16.36 25.10
CA PHE A 46 -4.06 15.08 25.52
C PHE A 46 -3.05 14.17 26.24
N ARG A 47 -1.83 14.05 25.71
CA ARG A 47 -0.78 13.14 26.23
C ARG A 47 0.50 13.85 26.69
N GLY A 48 0.53 15.19 26.71
CA GLY A 48 1.73 15.93 27.11
C GLY A 48 2.91 15.65 26.17
N ALA A 49 4.07 15.38 26.75
CA ALA A 49 5.30 15.04 26.01
C ALA A 49 5.35 13.58 25.55
N ALA A 50 4.35 12.75 25.85
CA ALA A 50 4.42 11.31 25.56
C ALA A 50 4.49 11.01 24.06
N TYR A 51 3.92 11.85 23.19
CA TYR A 51 4.01 11.66 21.73
C TYR A 51 5.46 11.69 21.22
N LEU A 52 6.38 12.34 21.95
CA LEU A 52 7.80 12.36 21.61
C LEU A 52 8.50 11.01 21.86
N GLN A 53 7.88 10.13 22.65
CA GLN A 53 8.39 8.81 22.99
C GLN A 53 7.74 7.70 22.15
N GLU A 54 6.71 8.02 21.36
CA GLU A 54 6.10 7.08 20.43
C GLU A 54 7.15 6.60 19.42
N GLY A 55 7.12 5.30 19.08
CA GLY A 55 8.16 4.66 18.29
C GLY A 55 8.46 5.41 16.98
N PHE A 56 7.42 5.84 16.26
CA PHE A 56 7.57 6.58 15.02
C PHE A 56 8.28 7.92 15.18
N PHE A 57 8.06 8.63 16.29
CA PHE A 57 8.68 9.92 16.53
C PHE A 57 10.11 9.76 17.00
N ALA A 58 10.33 8.88 17.98
CA ALA A 58 11.64 8.65 18.57
C ALA A 58 12.64 8.09 17.54
N GLN A 59 12.22 7.12 16.71
CA GLN A 59 13.09 6.54 15.69
C GLN A 59 13.47 7.54 14.61
N LEU A 60 12.51 8.29 14.07
CA LEU A 60 12.80 9.32 13.07
C LEU A 60 13.67 10.44 13.64
N LYS A 61 13.40 10.90 14.88
CA LYS A 61 14.25 11.89 15.52
C LYS A 61 15.69 11.39 15.67
N THR A 62 15.89 10.17 16.15
CA THR A 62 17.24 9.59 16.30
C THR A 62 17.94 9.44 14.95
N ARG A 63 17.24 8.95 13.92
CA ARG A 63 17.78 8.79 12.56
C ARG A 63 18.26 10.13 11.98
N TRP A 64 17.44 11.17 12.10
CA TRP A 64 17.64 12.45 11.42
C TRP A 64 18.24 13.55 12.32
N ALA A 65 18.66 13.23 13.55
CA ALA A 65 19.26 14.21 14.47
C ALA A 65 20.64 14.71 14.02
N ALA A 66 21.41 13.85 13.35
CA ALA A 66 22.81 14.13 13.02
C ALA A 66 23.14 13.97 11.54
N ASN A 67 22.41 13.11 10.81
CA ASN A 67 22.65 12.86 9.39
C ASN A 67 21.44 13.30 8.57
N LEU A 68 21.67 14.21 7.62
CA LEU A 68 20.68 14.76 6.70
C LEU A 68 21.07 14.54 5.22
N ASP A 69 22.11 13.75 4.96
CA ASP A 69 22.71 13.60 3.62
C ASP A 69 21.75 12.91 2.64
N ASP A 70 20.88 12.05 3.15
CA ASP A 70 19.84 11.35 2.38
C ASP A 70 18.67 12.27 1.98
N LEU A 71 18.64 13.53 2.40
CA LEU A 71 17.56 14.45 2.01
C LEU A 71 17.67 14.87 0.55
N VAL A 72 16.55 14.78 -0.16
CA VAL A 72 16.45 15.21 -1.55
C VAL A 72 16.05 16.67 -1.61
N THR A 73 16.78 17.45 -2.40
CA THR A 73 16.51 18.88 -2.60
C THR A 73 15.54 19.07 -3.76
N TYR A 74 14.35 19.55 -3.46
CA TYR A 74 13.33 19.86 -4.45
C TYR A 74 13.33 21.35 -4.78
N THR A 75 13.15 21.67 -6.06
CA THR A 75 12.92 23.04 -6.53
C THR A 75 11.45 23.21 -6.86
N THR A 76 10.76 24.11 -6.16
CA THR A 76 9.34 24.38 -6.38
C THR A 76 9.09 25.80 -6.87
N LYS A 77 8.11 25.92 -7.77
CA LYS A 77 7.54 27.20 -8.17
C LYS A 77 6.19 27.36 -7.47
N ILE A 78 6.19 28.08 -6.34
CA ILE A 78 4.95 28.35 -5.61
C ILE A 78 4.07 29.29 -6.44
N ARG A 79 2.79 28.97 -6.54
CA ARG A 79 1.75 29.86 -7.07
C ARG A 79 0.90 30.36 -5.91
N ILE A 80 1.08 31.61 -5.53
CA ILE A 80 0.31 32.23 -4.44
C ILE A 80 -0.97 32.81 -5.02
N ARG A 81 -2.10 32.64 -4.32
CA ARG A 81 -3.37 33.23 -4.72
C ARG A 81 -3.38 34.72 -4.34
N TYR A 82 -3.89 35.58 -5.22
CA TYR A 82 -4.05 37.01 -4.92
C TYR A 82 -5.00 37.26 -3.75
N ASN A 83 -6.09 36.49 -3.66
CA ASN A 83 -7.11 36.62 -2.63
C ASN A 83 -7.80 35.27 -2.35
N SER A 84 -8.71 35.28 -1.37
CA SER A 84 -9.50 34.10 -0.97
C SER A 84 -10.38 33.52 -2.09
N THR A 85 -10.80 34.33 -3.06
CA THR A 85 -11.60 33.88 -4.21
C THR A 85 -10.81 33.00 -5.19
N GLY A 86 -9.47 33.11 -5.20
CA GLY A 86 -8.59 32.22 -5.96
C GLY A 86 -8.62 32.41 -7.48
N HIS A 87 -9.25 33.48 -8.00
CA HIS A 87 -9.41 33.69 -9.43
C HIS A 87 -8.10 34.03 -10.18
N ASN A 88 -7.12 34.64 -9.52
CA ASN A 88 -5.84 34.99 -10.11
C ASN A 88 -4.67 34.66 -9.17
N PRO A 89 -3.58 34.07 -9.69
CA PRO A 89 -2.32 33.96 -8.96
C PRO A 89 -1.55 35.28 -8.98
N ILE A 90 -0.75 35.54 -7.95
CA ILE A 90 0.28 36.59 -7.98
C ILE A 90 1.62 36.02 -8.41
N ASN A 91 2.43 36.87 -9.04
CA ASN A 91 3.84 36.56 -9.26
C ASN A 91 4.56 36.61 -7.92
N TYR A 92 5.28 35.53 -7.63
CA TYR A 92 6.16 35.43 -6.48
C TYR A 92 7.59 35.36 -7.00
N ASP A 93 8.31 36.48 -6.88
CA ASP A 93 9.61 36.68 -7.55
C ASP A 93 10.77 35.99 -6.82
N HIS A 94 10.55 35.45 -5.62
CA HIS A 94 11.52 34.59 -4.95
C HIS A 94 11.46 33.19 -5.57
N TYR A 95 12.22 33.00 -6.63
CA TYR A 95 12.41 31.74 -7.34
C TYR A 95 13.91 31.56 -7.65
N PRO A 96 14.46 30.33 -7.58
CA PRO A 96 13.82 29.09 -7.15
C PRO A 96 13.69 28.97 -5.63
N LEU A 97 12.54 28.47 -5.15
CA LEU A 97 12.43 27.99 -3.77
C LEU A 97 12.97 26.57 -3.72
N GLN A 98 14.06 26.40 -2.99
CA GLN A 98 14.68 25.12 -2.74
C GLN A 98 14.39 24.68 -1.31
N TYR A 99 13.95 23.44 -1.14
CA TYR A 99 13.77 22.83 0.17
C TYR A 99 14.20 21.37 0.12
N SER A 100 14.78 20.90 1.21
CA SER A 100 15.17 19.50 1.37
C SER A 100 14.07 18.74 2.09
N ALA A 101 13.71 17.56 1.60
CA ALA A 101 12.68 16.72 2.17
C ALA A 101 13.07 15.24 2.12
N ALA A 102 12.47 14.46 3.02
CA ALA A 102 12.57 13.01 3.01
C ALA A 102 11.63 12.42 1.93
N GLU A 103 12.08 11.35 1.27
CA GLU A 103 11.27 10.59 0.33
C GLU A 103 10.42 9.53 1.06
N VAL A 104 9.63 8.75 0.31
CA VAL A 104 8.75 7.72 0.91
C VAL A 104 9.56 6.61 1.57
N GLU A 105 10.68 6.21 0.98
CA GLU A 105 11.62 5.22 1.52
C GLU A 105 12.30 5.66 2.83
N HIS A 106 12.31 6.97 3.10
CA HIS A 106 12.88 7.56 4.31
C HIS A 106 11.90 7.59 5.49
N GLY A 107 10.64 7.21 5.25
CA GLY A 107 9.62 7.12 6.28
C GLY A 107 9.84 5.96 7.25
N TYR A 108 8.93 5.86 8.21
CA TYR A 108 8.90 4.81 9.21
C TYR A 108 7.49 4.25 9.32
N TRP A 109 7.39 2.93 9.24
CA TRP A 109 6.17 2.18 9.52
C TRP A 109 6.23 1.63 10.95
N THR A 110 5.19 1.87 11.74
CA THR A 110 5.04 1.20 13.04
C THR A 110 4.62 -0.25 12.83
N ASP A 111 4.95 -1.12 13.77
CA ASP A 111 4.25 -2.41 13.89
C ASP A 111 2.73 -2.16 14.05
N PRO A 112 1.87 -3.08 13.58
CA PRO A 112 0.43 -2.97 13.83
C PRO A 112 0.12 -3.06 15.33
N TYR A 113 -0.74 -2.19 15.83
CA TYR A 113 -1.18 -2.21 17.22
C TYR A 113 -2.66 -1.83 17.35
N PHE A 114 -3.28 -2.24 18.44
CA PHE A 114 -4.63 -1.82 18.78
C PHE A 114 -4.59 -0.51 19.58
N ASP A 115 -5.35 0.50 19.16
CA ASP A 115 -5.44 1.77 19.91
C ASP A 115 -6.35 1.61 21.15
N CYS A 116 -5.81 1.06 22.24
CA CYS A 116 -6.56 0.70 23.46
C CYS A 116 -7.00 1.87 24.37
N GLY A 117 -6.81 3.12 23.96
CA GLY A 117 -7.07 4.28 24.84
C GLY A 117 -6.80 5.63 24.20
N GLY A 118 -6.84 5.70 22.87
CA GLY A 118 -6.59 6.88 22.08
C GLY A 118 -7.86 7.45 21.47
N LEU A 119 -7.72 7.84 20.21
CA LEU A 119 -8.76 8.51 19.44
C LEU A 119 -9.51 7.55 18.52
N HIS A 120 -9.01 6.32 18.42
CA HIS A 120 -9.54 5.22 17.63
C HIS A 120 -9.83 4.01 18.53
N THR A 121 -10.57 3.04 17.99
CA THR A 121 -10.88 1.78 18.68
C THR A 121 -10.73 0.61 17.70
N ASP A 122 -9.63 0.61 16.96
CA ASP A 122 -9.37 -0.32 15.86
C ASP A 122 -7.90 -0.75 15.86
N TRP A 123 -7.60 -1.85 15.17
CA TRP A 123 -6.23 -2.19 14.78
C TRP A 123 -5.73 -1.19 13.75
N VAL A 124 -4.61 -0.54 14.06
CA VAL A 124 -4.06 0.54 13.23
C VAL A 124 -2.58 0.32 12.95
N MET A 125 -2.13 0.97 11.88
CA MET A 125 -0.73 1.09 11.52
C MET A 125 -0.44 2.56 11.17
N VAL A 126 0.75 3.04 11.50
CA VAL A 126 1.14 4.43 11.27
C VAL A 126 2.32 4.47 10.32
N TYR A 127 2.15 5.24 9.24
CA TYR A 127 3.27 5.69 8.43
C TYR A 127 3.67 7.10 8.83
N ALA A 128 4.95 7.31 9.09
CA ALA A 128 5.49 8.56 9.57
C ALA A 128 6.65 9.05 8.69
N SER A 129 6.68 10.34 8.40
CA SER A 129 7.74 10.97 7.61
C SER A 129 8.27 12.22 8.34
N PRO A 130 9.60 12.40 8.44
CA PRO A 130 10.18 13.55 9.11
C PRO A 130 10.00 14.82 8.27
N PHE A 131 9.92 15.97 8.92
CA PHE A 131 10.02 17.24 8.24
C PHE A 131 11.02 18.17 8.92
N PHE A 132 11.58 19.05 8.11
CA PHE A 132 12.72 19.87 8.46
C PHE A 132 12.40 21.35 8.27
N GLY A 133 13.26 22.19 8.85
CA GLY A 133 13.16 23.62 8.71
C GLY A 133 14.52 24.26 8.88
N TRP A 134 14.61 25.53 8.49
CA TRP A 134 15.83 26.30 8.63
C TRP A 134 16.01 26.78 10.08
N ASP A 135 17.17 26.51 10.65
CA ASP A 135 17.63 27.10 11.90
C ASP A 135 18.47 28.36 11.57
N SER A 136 17.88 29.53 11.77
CA SER A 136 18.56 30.80 11.50
C SER A 136 19.69 31.12 12.48
N LEU A 137 19.76 30.45 13.63
CA LEU A 137 20.81 30.69 14.62
C LEU A 137 22.10 29.93 14.26
N HIS A 138 21.97 28.71 13.73
CA HIS A 138 23.09 27.85 13.36
C HIS A 138 23.30 27.72 11.86
N ASP A 139 22.52 28.44 11.05
CA ASP A 139 22.60 28.50 9.58
C ASP A 139 22.57 27.12 8.91
N ARG A 140 21.66 26.26 9.37
CA ARG A 140 21.53 24.88 8.87
C ARG A 140 20.10 24.37 8.89
N ILE A 141 19.86 23.30 8.16
CA ILE A 141 18.62 22.54 8.25
C ILE A 141 18.60 21.78 9.58
N GLU A 142 17.46 21.81 10.28
CA GLU A 142 17.24 21.04 11.49
C GLU A 142 15.93 20.25 11.42
N PHE A 143 15.90 19.14 12.15
CA PHE A 143 14.69 18.34 12.35
C PHE A 143 13.65 19.15 13.14
N LYS A 144 12.45 19.31 12.55
CA LYS A 144 11.35 20.05 13.18
C LYS A 144 10.29 19.14 13.79
N GLY A 145 10.15 17.93 13.26
CA GLY A 145 9.13 17.00 13.71
C GLY A 145 8.80 15.92 12.70
N VAL A 146 7.63 15.33 12.86
CA VAL A 146 7.14 14.21 12.05
C VAL A 146 5.70 14.45 11.61
N VAL A 147 5.40 14.17 10.35
CA VAL A 147 4.02 13.99 9.88
C VAL A 147 3.70 12.52 9.93
N ALA A 148 2.60 12.14 10.59
CA ALA A 148 2.19 10.75 10.72
C ALA A 148 0.76 10.55 10.24
N VAL A 149 0.53 9.47 9.50
CA VAL A 149 -0.75 9.06 8.93
C VAL A 149 -1.13 7.72 9.53
N THR A 150 -2.27 7.70 10.22
CA THR A 150 -2.84 6.51 10.84
C THR A 150 -3.83 5.86 9.87
N MET A 151 -3.65 4.57 9.60
CA MET A 151 -4.50 3.76 8.74
C MET A 151 -5.06 2.59 9.52
N MET A 152 -6.27 2.17 9.17
CA MET A 152 -6.88 0.97 9.73
C MET A 152 -6.21 -0.26 9.10
N LEU A 153 -5.76 -1.21 9.93
CA LEU A 153 -5.04 -2.38 9.46
C LEU A 153 -5.88 -3.16 8.43
N SER A 154 -7.17 -3.36 8.69
CA SER A 154 -8.09 -4.09 7.79
C SER A 154 -8.23 -3.50 6.38
N GLU A 155 -7.82 -2.24 6.17
CA GLU A 155 -7.87 -1.57 4.87
C GLU A 155 -6.54 -1.69 4.08
N LEU A 156 -5.51 -2.28 4.68
CA LEU A 156 -4.22 -2.52 4.05
C LEU A 156 -4.22 -3.91 3.42
N ASP A 157 -3.93 -3.97 2.12
CA ASP A 157 -3.82 -5.23 1.41
C ASP A 157 -2.54 -5.98 1.83
N ILE A 158 -2.62 -7.31 1.95
CA ILE A 158 -1.44 -8.17 2.08
C ILE A 158 -1.12 -8.83 0.74
N ASN A 159 0.16 -9.12 0.48
CA ASN A 159 0.60 -9.84 -0.71
C ASN A 159 1.14 -11.22 -0.33
N GLN A 160 0.37 -12.27 -0.61
CA GLN A 160 0.78 -13.65 -0.30
C GLN A 160 1.57 -14.35 -1.41
N CYS A 161 1.67 -13.69 -2.57
CA CYS A 161 2.38 -14.24 -3.72
C CYS A 161 3.90 -14.06 -3.55
N PRO A 162 4.70 -14.93 -4.18
CA PRO A 162 6.14 -14.74 -4.19
C PRO A 162 6.51 -13.50 -5.01
N ASP A 163 7.61 -12.86 -4.65
CA ASP A 163 8.17 -11.77 -5.43
C ASP A 163 8.89 -12.33 -6.66
N TYR A 164 8.29 -12.11 -7.83
CA TYR A 164 8.87 -12.54 -9.10
C TYR A 164 9.93 -11.55 -9.63
N ASP A 165 10.10 -10.38 -8.99
CA ASP A 165 11.12 -9.38 -9.30
C ASP A 165 12.25 -9.43 -8.24
N PRO A 166 13.52 -9.59 -8.65
CA PRO A 166 14.67 -9.72 -7.74
C PRO A 166 14.96 -8.52 -6.82
N TYR A 167 14.25 -7.39 -6.96
CA TYR A 167 14.51 -6.17 -6.17
C TYR A 167 13.28 -5.65 -5.41
N THR A 168 12.40 -6.55 -4.96
CA THR A 168 11.19 -6.17 -4.22
C THR A 168 11.44 -6.08 -2.71
N GLU A 169 10.76 -5.13 -2.06
CA GLU A 169 10.78 -4.89 -0.61
C GLU A 169 10.51 -6.17 0.21
N GLU A 170 11.00 -6.24 1.45
CA GLU A 170 10.79 -7.40 2.33
C GLU A 170 9.30 -7.61 2.65
N ASN A 171 8.64 -8.49 1.90
CA ASN A 171 7.27 -8.88 2.11
C ASN A 171 7.17 -10.09 3.06
N ILE A 172 6.73 -9.87 4.29
CA ILE A 172 6.58 -10.94 5.30
C ILE A 172 5.49 -11.97 4.97
N PHE A 173 4.55 -11.64 4.07
CA PHE A 173 3.45 -12.52 3.70
C PHE A 173 3.75 -13.37 2.47
N GLN A 174 4.90 -13.14 1.81
CA GLN A 174 5.27 -13.84 0.59
C GLN A 174 5.25 -15.38 0.78
N ASP A 175 4.97 -16.09 -0.31
CA ASP A 175 4.95 -17.56 -0.34
C ASP A 175 3.92 -18.25 0.59
N THR A 176 3.02 -17.49 1.24
CA THR A 176 1.97 -18.06 2.11
C THR A 176 0.70 -18.49 1.36
N HIS A 177 0.62 -18.25 0.05
CA HIS A 177 -0.51 -18.65 -0.78
C HIS A 177 -0.70 -20.18 -0.85
N LYS A 178 -1.90 -20.61 -1.22
CA LYS A 178 -2.32 -22.02 -1.31
C LYS A 178 -2.59 -22.51 -2.75
N CYS A 179 -2.22 -21.73 -3.76
CA CYS A 179 -2.24 -22.18 -5.14
C CYS A 179 -1.42 -23.47 -5.35
N ASP A 180 -1.92 -24.37 -6.19
CA ASP A 180 -1.18 -25.56 -6.61
C ASP A 180 0.09 -25.16 -7.37
N ARG A 181 1.25 -25.43 -6.78
CA ARG A 181 2.57 -25.02 -7.31
C ARG A 181 2.96 -25.75 -8.60
N HIS A 182 2.29 -26.84 -8.94
CA HIS A 182 2.58 -27.62 -10.16
C HIS A 182 1.86 -27.09 -11.40
N SER A 183 0.61 -26.64 -11.24
CA SER A 183 -0.27 -26.28 -12.35
C SER A 183 -0.64 -24.79 -12.39
N SER A 184 -0.35 -24.03 -11.33
CA SER A 184 -0.74 -22.63 -11.21
C SER A 184 0.33 -21.75 -10.55
N ARG A 185 0.21 -20.44 -10.73
CA ARG A 185 1.01 -19.39 -10.08
C ARG A 185 0.12 -18.41 -9.34
N CYS A 186 0.64 -17.85 -8.25
CA CYS A 186 -0.05 -16.83 -7.48
C CYS A 186 0.11 -15.45 -8.14
N VAL A 187 -0.98 -14.70 -8.25
CA VAL A 187 -0.98 -13.28 -8.67
C VAL A 187 -1.82 -12.46 -7.69
N PRO A 188 -1.30 -11.36 -7.12
CA PRO A 188 -2.00 -10.59 -6.11
C PRO A 188 -3.23 -9.85 -6.66
N ILE A 189 -4.24 -9.68 -5.81
CA ILE A 189 -5.45 -8.88 -6.07
C ILE A 189 -5.54 -7.79 -5.00
N LEU A 190 -5.44 -6.54 -5.43
CA LEU A 190 -5.57 -5.38 -4.54
C LEU A 190 -7.04 -5.11 -4.16
N GLY A 191 -7.24 -4.49 -3.01
CA GLY A 191 -8.55 -4.11 -2.48
C GLY A 191 -9.28 -5.21 -1.70
N ARG A 192 -8.58 -6.26 -1.26
CA ARG A 192 -9.13 -7.34 -0.40
C ARG A 192 -8.87 -7.12 1.09
N GLY A 193 -8.09 -6.10 1.43
CA GLY A 193 -7.78 -5.73 2.80
C GLY A 193 -6.82 -6.71 3.46
N PHE A 194 -6.78 -6.66 4.78
CA PHE A 194 -5.85 -7.43 5.60
C PHE A 194 -6.42 -8.81 5.91
N ASP A 195 -6.59 -9.61 4.87
CA ASP A 195 -7.11 -10.96 4.96
C ASP A 195 -6.39 -11.87 3.96
N SER A 196 -6.36 -13.16 4.28
CA SER A 196 -5.82 -14.18 3.38
C SER A 196 -6.73 -14.39 2.16
N GLY A 197 -6.15 -14.90 1.09
CA GLY A 197 -6.86 -15.09 -0.18
C GLY A 197 -6.87 -13.84 -1.04
N GLY A 198 -6.02 -12.86 -0.74
CA GLY A 198 -5.77 -11.62 -1.50
C GLY A 198 -5.14 -11.84 -2.90
N TYR A 199 -5.40 -12.96 -3.55
CA TYR A 199 -4.72 -13.39 -4.78
C TYR A 199 -5.64 -14.25 -5.67
N LYS A 200 -5.17 -14.52 -6.88
CA LYS A 200 -5.70 -15.56 -7.78
C LYS A 200 -4.63 -16.58 -8.11
N CYS A 201 -5.05 -17.82 -8.29
CA CYS A 201 -4.23 -18.90 -8.82
C CYS A 201 -4.45 -18.99 -10.33
N GLU A 202 -3.57 -18.35 -11.08
CA GLU A 202 -3.59 -18.39 -12.55
C GLU A 202 -2.90 -19.65 -13.05
N CYS A 203 -3.51 -20.35 -14.00
CA CYS A 203 -2.91 -21.55 -14.58
C CYS A 203 -1.59 -21.23 -15.29
N LEU A 204 -0.61 -22.11 -15.13
CA LEU A 204 0.65 -22.07 -15.87
C LEU A 204 0.43 -22.43 -17.34
N GLN A 205 1.39 -22.08 -18.19
CA GLN A 205 1.37 -22.48 -19.58
C GLN A 205 1.32 -24.01 -19.71
N GLY A 206 0.43 -24.52 -20.57
CA GLY A 206 0.17 -25.96 -20.71
C GLY A 206 -0.90 -26.49 -19.75
N PHE A 207 -1.41 -25.66 -18.85
CA PHE A 207 -2.57 -25.96 -18.01
C PHE A 207 -3.73 -25.00 -18.33
N GLU A 208 -4.95 -25.43 -18.04
CA GLU A 208 -6.17 -24.64 -18.21
C GLU A 208 -7.10 -24.78 -17.00
N TYR A 209 -7.90 -23.74 -16.79
CA TYR A 209 -8.96 -23.74 -15.79
C TYR A 209 -10.03 -24.77 -16.18
N PRO A 210 -10.37 -25.74 -15.32
CA PRO A 210 -11.15 -26.92 -15.74
C PRO A 210 -12.65 -26.66 -15.87
N TYR A 211 -13.17 -25.54 -15.36
CA TYR A 211 -14.59 -25.23 -15.31
C TYR A 211 -14.99 -24.18 -16.35
N ASN A 212 -16.24 -24.24 -16.82
CA ASN A 212 -16.79 -23.32 -17.81
C ASN A 212 -17.36 -22.06 -17.14
N ASP A 213 -16.52 -21.31 -16.45
CA ASP A 213 -16.90 -20.06 -15.79
C ASP A 213 -16.42 -18.84 -16.60
N PRO A 214 -16.95 -17.63 -16.34
CA PRO A 214 -16.43 -16.40 -16.95
C PRO A 214 -14.99 -16.04 -16.53
N ILE A 215 -14.46 -16.73 -15.51
CA ILE A 215 -13.10 -16.55 -14.98
C ILE A 215 -12.21 -17.73 -15.39
N THR A 216 -10.89 -17.50 -15.40
CA THR A 216 -9.88 -18.48 -15.83
C THR A 216 -8.85 -18.79 -14.73
N TYR A 217 -9.22 -18.57 -13.48
CA TYR A 217 -8.34 -18.73 -12.32
C TYR A 217 -9.15 -19.19 -11.10
N PHE A 218 -8.47 -19.76 -10.11
CA PHE A 218 -9.07 -20.01 -8.81
C PHE A 218 -8.95 -18.78 -7.90
N ASP A 219 -10.06 -18.36 -7.32
CA ASP A 219 -10.08 -17.24 -6.38
C ASP A 219 -9.39 -17.64 -5.06
N GLY A 220 -8.39 -16.87 -4.63
CA GLY A 220 -7.61 -17.15 -3.44
C GLY A 220 -8.45 -17.27 -2.17
N GLN A 221 -9.56 -16.53 -2.04
CA GLN A 221 -10.44 -16.65 -0.86
C GLN A 221 -11.14 -18.02 -0.81
N ILE A 222 -11.53 -18.56 -1.98
CA ILE A 222 -12.09 -19.91 -2.08
C ILE A 222 -11.01 -20.94 -1.75
N VAL A 223 -9.79 -20.73 -2.26
CA VAL A 223 -8.67 -21.64 -2.04
C VAL A 223 -8.29 -21.70 -0.55
N GLU A 224 -8.15 -20.55 0.12
CA GLU A 224 -7.85 -20.53 1.57
C GLU A 224 -9.00 -21.14 2.38
N ALA A 225 -10.27 -20.84 2.05
CA ALA A 225 -11.42 -21.39 2.77
C ALA A 225 -11.53 -22.93 2.62
N GLU A 226 -11.23 -23.49 1.44
CA GLU A 226 -11.16 -24.94 1.27
C GLU A 226 -9.92 -25.54 1.96
N PHE A 227 -8.80 -24.82 2.02
CA PHE A 227 -7.62 -25.24 2.76
C PHE A 227 -7.85 -25.27 4.28
N GLU A 228 -8.56 -24.29 4.83
CA GLU A 228 -8.94 -24.25 6.25
C GLU A 228 -9.76 -25.49 6.64
N LYS A 229 -10.70 -25.92 5.79
CA LYS A 229 -11.42 -27.18 6.00
C LYS A 229 -10.50 -28.40 6.05
N VAL A 230 -9.44 -28.43 5.24
CA VAL A 230 -8.44 -29.52 5.31
C VAL A 230 -7.72 -29.51 6.66
N ILE A 231 -7.37 -28.34 7.18
CA ILE A 231 -6.74 -28.20 8.51
C ILE A 231 -7.69 -28.69 9.62
N GLU A 232 -8.98 -28.38 9.51
CA GLU A 232 -10.02 -28.76 10.47
C GLU A 232 -10.51 -30.21 10.34
N ASP A 233 -9.92 -31.02 9.44
CA ASP A 233 -10.37 -32.40 9.13
C ASP A 233 -11.83 -32.47 8.64
N ASN A 234 -12.29 -31.40 7.98
CA ASN A 234 -13.61 -31.28 7.38
C ASN A 234 -13.57 -31.68 5.88
N PRO A 235 -14.67 -32.23 5.32
CA PRO A 235 -14.75 -32.49 3.88
C PRO A 235 -14.48 -31.23 3.05
N SER A 236 -13.46 -31.29 2.20
CA SER A 236 -12.96 -30.15 1.42
C SER A 236 -12.85 -30.49 -0.06
N LYS A 237 -12.99 -29.47 -0.91
CA LYS A 237 -12.74 -29.52 -2.35
C LYS A 237 -11.35 -29.03 -2.74
N TYR A 238 -10.46 -28.78 -1.76
CA TYR A 238 -9.14 -28.21 -2.00
C TYR A 238 -8.34 -28.92 -3.09
N ASP A 239 -8.33 -30.26 -3.12
CA ASP A 239 -7.62 -31.07 -4.12
C ASP A 239 -8.11 -30.87 -5.57
N THR A 240 -9.31 -30.32 -5.75
CA THR A 240 -9.90 -30.01 -7.05
C THR A 240 -9.57 -28.59 -7.53
N LEU A 241 -9.01 -27.74 -6.66
CA LEU A 241 -8.65 -26.35 -6.95
C LEU A 241 -7.27 -26.26 -7.62
N LYS A 242 -7.08 -27.04 -8.69
CA LYS A 242 -5.86 -27.08 -9.50
C LYS A 242 -6.20 -27.08 -10.98
N CYS A 243 -5.30 -26.56 -11.79
CA CYS A 243 -5.51 -26.51 -13.22
C CYS A 243 -5.31 -27.90 -13.83
N ARG A 244 -6.06 -28.22 -14.89
CA ARG A 244 -5.86 -29.47 -15.65
C ARG A 244 -4.90 -29.22 -16.81
N ILE A 245 -4.31 -30.28 -17.34
CA ILE A 245 -3.51 -30.17 -18.58
C ILE A 245 -4.41 -29.62 -19.68
N ALA A 246 -3.94 -28.57 -20.37
CA ALA A 246 -4.68 -27.95 -21.45
C ALA A 246 -5.01 -29.00 -22.50
N GLY A 247 -6.30 -29.12 -22.83
CA GLY A 247 -6.71 -29.95 -23.94
C GLY A 247 -6.07 -29.38 -25.20
N ALA A 248 -5.27 -30.16 -25.93
CA ALA A 248 -4.92 -29.77 -27.28
C ALA A 248 -6.24 -29.48 -27.99
N SER A 249 -6.40 -28.28 -28.56
CA SER A 249 -7.43 -28.04 -29.55
C SER A 249 -7.28 -29.15 -30.57
N ALA A 250 -8.15 -30.15 -30.52
CA ALA A 250 -8.15 -31.17 -31.55
C ALA A 250 -8.39 -30.37 -32.83
N VAL A 251 -7.34 -30.20 -33.63
CA VAL A 251 -7.50 -29.73 -34.99
C VAL A 251 -8.38 -30.80 -35.61
N LEU A 252 -9.69 -30.56 -35.62
CA LEU A 252 -10.64 -31.36 -36.36
C LEU A 252 -10.27 -31.10 -37.82
N SER A 253 -9.31 -31.86 -38.30
CA SER A 253 -8.93 -31.91 -39.69
C SER A 253 -10.16 -32.39 -40.45
N SER A 254 -10.89 -31.44 -41.03
CA SER A 254 -11.97 -31.78 -41.94
C SER A 254 -11.35 -32.48 -43.14
N ALA A 255 -11.62 -33.78 -43.28
CA ALA A 255 -11.16 -34.57 -44.43
C ALA A 255 -11.56 -33.89 -45.75
N VAL A 256 -12.70 -33.19 -45.78
CA VAL A 256 -13.15 -32.40 -46.93
C VAL A 256 -12.16 -31.28 -47.27
N LEU A 257 -11.74 -30.48 -46.28
CA LEU A 257 -10.78 -29.39 -46.52
C LEU A 257 -9.42 -29.93 -46.99
N ILE A 258 -8.99 -31.06 -46.45
CA ILE A 258 -7.75 -31.72 -46.89
C ILE A 258 -7.89 -32.21 -48.34
N THR A 259 -8.99 -32.88 -48.69
CA THR A 259 -9.23 -33.36 -50.07
C THR A 259 -9.36 -32.22 -51.07
N VAL A 260 -10.02 -31.11 -50.71
CA VAL A 260 -10.14 -29.92 -51.56
C VAL A 260 -8.78 -29.24 -51.74
N ALA A 261 -7.97 -29.12 -50.67
CA ALA A 261 -6.63 -28.57 -50.77
C ALA A 261 -5.72 -29.42 -51.66
N VAL A 262 -5.77 -30.76 -51.51
CA VAL A 262 -5.02 -31.70 -52.37
C VAL A 262 -5.50 -31.65 -53.81
N ALA A 263 -6.81 -31.59 -54.07
CA ALA A 263 -7.36 -31.48 -55.42
C ALA A 263 -6.99 -30.16 -56.09
N LEU A 264 -6.99 -29.05 -55.35
CA LEU A 264 -6.51 -27.75 -55.84
C LEU A 264 -5.02 -27.78 -56.18
N LEU A 265 -4.19 -28.39 -55.32
CA LEU A 265 -2.75 -28.56 -55.57
C LEU A 265 -2.46 -29.48 -56.76
N CYS A 266 -3.23 -30.55 -56.95
CA CYS A 266 -3.10 -31.45 -58.10
C CYS A 266 -3.69 -30.89 -59.40
N GLY A 267 -4.64 -29.96 -59.34
CA GLY A 267 -5.21 -29.29 -60.52
C GLY A 267 -4.40 -28.08 -61.01
N LEU A 268 -3.38 -27.66 -60.25
CA LEU A 268 -2.44 -26.58 -60.59
C LEU A 268 -1.11 -27.09 -61.15
N LEU A 269 -0.93 -28.41 -61.26
CA LEU A 269 0.16 -29.12 -61.94
C LEU A 269 -0.31 -29.66 -63.29
#